data_AF-A0A7W3FKE0-F1
#
_entry.id   AF-A0A7W3FKE0-F1
#
_cell.length_a   1.000
_cell.length_b   1.000
_cell.length_c   1.000
_cell.angle_alpha   90.00
_cell.angle_beta   90.00
_cell.angle_gamma   90.00
#
_symmetry.space_group_name_H-M   'P 1'
#
loop_
_entity.id
_entity.type
_entity.pdbx_description
1 polymer ?
#
loop_
_entity_poly.entity_id
_entity_poly.type
_entity_poly.pdbx_seq_one_letter_code
_entity_poly.pdbx_strand_id
1 'polypeptide(L)'
;MKNITSITVDRSVALPDPARLSAQAATAADQILAAAHSANTTRSYRTALRYWAGWYQGRYAQPLRLPLPSATVVQFIVDHVARDTAEGVRWELPAALDQALVAAKLKSRPGPWRLATLTHRVSVLSKVHQLQHLANPLDSVEVRQLLVSARRTAHKRGERPRKKAAITRLELHALLATCGPGLAGLRDRALLYFGFSTGGRRRSEVAAATLAHLRALPEGGFVYHLDQAKTRAGRESLRARPDLR
;
A
#
# COMPACT_ATOMS: atom_id res chain seq x y z
N MET A 1 -53.89 4.86 -27.37
CA MET A 1 -52.96 5.43 -26.37
C MET A 1 -53.20 4.69 -25.06
N LYS A 2 -52.23 3.94 -24.55
CA LYS A 2 -52.38 3.11 -23.34
C LYS A 2 -52.10 3.98 -22.11
N ASN A 3 -53.11 4.19 -21.27
CA ASN A 3 -52.98 4.90 -20.00
C ASN A 3 -52.07 4.10 -19.07
N ILE A 4 -50.96 4.71 -18.68
CA ILE A 4 -50.06 4.17 -17.65
C ILE A 4 -50.71 4.49 -16.30
N THR A 5 -51.29 3.48 -15.67
CA THR A 5 -51.81 3.54 -14.31
C THR A 5 -50.65 3.88 -13.36
N SER A 6 -50.66 5.07 -12.77
CA SER A 6 -49.73 5.43 -11.70
C SER A 6 -49.96 4.51 -10.51
N ILE A 7 -48.94 3.74 -10.14
CA ILE A 7 -48.91 2.96 -8.91
C ILE A 7 -48.66 3.96 -7.77
N THR A 8 -49.73 4.34 -7.06
CA THR A 8 -49.62 5.14 -5.84
C THR A 8 -49.10 4.23 -4.73
N VAL A 9 -47.79 4.25 -4.51
CA VAL A 9 -47.18 3.67 -3.31
C VAL A 9 -47.53 4.59 -2.14
N ASP A 10 -48.18 4.04 -1.12
CA ASP A 10 -48.48 4.71 0.15
C ASP A 10 -47.19 5.33 0.73
N ARG A 11 -47.11 6.67 0.71
CA ARG A 11 -45.91 7.47 1.02
C ARG A 11 -45.90 7.92 2.48
N SER A 12 -46.25 7.03 3.41
CA SER A 12 -46.09 7.25 4.86
C SER A 12 -44.66 7.01 5.36
N VAL A 13 -43.67 7.00 4.46
CA VAL A 13 -42.23 6.96 4.80
C VAL A 13 -41.65 8.34 4.55
N ALA A 14 -41.12 8.99 5.60
CA ALA A 14 -40.38 10.23 5.48
C ALA A 14 -39.31 10.09 4.39
N LEU A 15 -39.41 10.89 3.34
CA LEU A 15 -38.47 10.85 2.23
C LEU A 15 -37.08 11.26 2.75
N PRO A 16 -36.02 10.46 2.48
CA PRO A 16 -34.69 10.78 2.97
C PRO A 16 -34.16 12.07 2.34
N ASP A 17 -33.51 12.90 3.16
CA ASP A 17 -32.81 14.11 2.72
C ASP A 17 -31.59 13.72 1.86
N PRO A 18 -31.50 14.13 0.58
CA PRO A 18 -30.37 13.80 -0.26
C PRO A 18 -29.02 14.33 0.25
N ALA A 19 -29.02 15.32 1.16
CA ALA A 19 -27.81 15.85 1.79
C ALA A 19 -27.37 15.09 3.05
N ARG A 20 -28.15 14.11 3.53
CA ARG A 20 -27.87 13.40 4.80
C ARG A 20 -28.01 11.89 4.66
N LEU A 21 -26.96 11.17 5.06
CA LEU A 21 -27.03 9.71 5.19
C LEU A 21 -27.80 9.32 6.45
N SER A 22 -28.63 8.29 6.36
CA SER A 22 -29.13 7.61 7.56
C SER A 22 -27.97 6.92 8.29
N ALA A 23 -28.11 6.68 9.60
CA ALA A 23 -27.08 5.99 10.38
C ALA A 23 -26.74 4.60 9.79
N GLN A 24 -27.74 3.90 9.27
CA GLN A 24 -27.55 2.61 8.59
C GLN A 24 -26.78 2.78 7.27
N ALA A 25 -27.09 3.79 6.46
CA ALA A 25 -26.39 4.06 5.21
C ALA A 25 -24.93 4.48 5.45
N ALA A 26 -24.67 5.30 6.48
CA ALA A 26 -23.31 5.65 6.89
C ALA A 26 -22.52 4.40 7.33
N THR A 27 -23.11 3.54 8.17
CA THR A 27 -22.49 2.28 8.60
C THR A 27 -22.20 1.35 7.41
N ALA A 28 -23.14 1.23 6.46
CA ALA A 28 -22.94 0.44 5.26
C ALA A 28 -21.82 1.00 4.37
N ALA A 29 -21.75 2.33 4.22
CA ALA A 29 -20.67 2.99 3.50
C ALA A 29 -19.30 2.68 4.15
N ASP A 30 -19.20 2.74 5.48
CA ASP A 30 -17.99 2.38 6.22
C ASP A 30 -17.60 0.91 6.01
N GLN A 31 -18.56 0.00 6.02
CA GLN A 31 -18.32 -1.43 5.75
C GLN A 31 -17.80 -1.67 4.32
N ILE A 32 -18.39 -0.99 3.32
CA ILE A 32 -17.95 -1.07 1.92
C ILE A 32 -16.51 -0.54 1.79
N LEU A 33 -16.21 0.60 2.41
CA LEU A 33 -14.87 1.18 2.42
C LEU A 33 -13.86 0.29 3.14
N ALA A 34 -14.25 -0.33 4.25
CA ALA A 34 -13.41 -1.28 4.99
C ALA A 34 -13.12 -2.54 4.17
N ALA A 35 -14.13 -3.09 3.48
CA ALA A 35 -13.98 -4.26 2.61
C ALA A 35 -13.09 -3.98 1.39
N ALA A 36 -13.05 -2.73 0.91
CA ALA A 36 -12.17 -2.32 -0.18
C ALA A 36 -10.67 -2.32 0.20
N HIS A 37 -10.33 -2.25 1.49
CA HIS A 37 -8.94 -2.24 1.92
C HIS A 37 -8.40 -3.65 2.16
N SER A 38 -7.38 -4.04 1.38
CA SER A 38 -6.70 -5.32 1.60
C SER A 38 -6.10 -5.42 3.02
N ALA A 39 -6.08 -6.63 3.60
CA ALA A 39 -5.48 -6.87 4.92
C ALA A 39 -4.04 -6.35 5.03
N ASN A 40 -3.28 -6.36 3.93
CA ASN A 40 -1.94 -5.78 3.86
C ASN A 40 -1.95 -4.25 3.96
N THR A 41 -2.90 -3.58 3.29
CA THR A 41 -3.10 -2.12 3.40
C THR A 41 -3.43 -1.73 4.84
N THR A 42 -4.38 -2.43 5.47
CA THR A 42 -4.76 -2.20 6.87
C THR A 42 -3.58 -2.38 7.82
N ARG A 43 -2.80 -3.45 7.66
CA ARG A 43 -1.60 -3.69 8.46
C ARG A 43 -0.55 -2.59 8.26
N SER A 44 -0.33 -2.15 7.01
CA SER A 44 0.60 -1.08 6.68
C SER A 44 0.20 0.25 7.31
N TYR A 45 -1.08 0.60 7.24
CA TYR A 45 -1.65 1.82 7.82
C TYR A 45 -1.53 1.80 9.34
N ARG A 46 -1.94 0.70 9.98
CA ARG A 46 -1.81 0.52 11.43
C ARG A 46 -0.36 0.68 11.89
N THR A 47 0.58 0.09 11.15
CA THR A 47 2.02 0.21 11.45
C THR A 47 2.48 1.67 11.35
N ALA A 48 2.03 2.39 10.32
CA ALA A 48 2.36 3.80 10.15
C ALA A 48 1.79 4.69 11.25
N LEU A 49 0.53 4.49 11.63
CA LEU A 49 -0.15 5.29 12.65
C LEU A 49 0.39 5.02 14.05
N ARG A 50 0.72 3.76 14.37
CA ARG A 50 1.44 3.42 15.61
C ARG A 50 2.78 4.14 15.71
N TYR A 51 3.50 4.23 14.60
CA TYR A 51 4.75 4.99 14.57
C TYR A 51 4.52 6.47 14.82
N TRP A 52 3.57 7.09 14.11
CA TRP A 52 3.22 8.49 14.30
C TRP A 52 2.87 8.81 15.76
N ALA A 53 2.03 7.98 16.39
CA ALA A 53 1.66 8.15 17.79
C ALA A 53 2.87 8.06 18.72
N GLY A 54 3.73 7.04 18.56
CA GLY A 54 4.90 6.86 19.43
C GLY A 54 5.98 7.92 19.23
N TRP A 55 6.26 8.32 17.98
CA TRP A 55 7.19 9.42 17.70
C TRP A 55 6.66 10.74 18.27
N TYR A 56 5.38 11.05 18.04
CA TYR A 56 4.78 12.30 18.52
C TYR A 56 4.80 12.36 20.06
N GLN A 57 4.42 11.27 20.72
CA GLN A 57 4.49 11.17 22.18
C GLN A 57 5.92 11.31 22.69
N GLY A 58 6.90 10.66 22.07
CA GLY A 58 8.29 10.76 22.51
C GLY A 58 8.94 12.11 22.21
N ARG A 59 8.48 12.83 21.17
CA ARG A 59 9.02 14.14 20.76
C ARG A 59 8.42 15.29 21.56
N TYR A 60 7.12 15.22 21.84
CA TYR A 60 6.37 16.33 22.43
C TYR A 60 5.82 16.03 23.83
N ALA A 61 6.00 14.81 24.35
CA ALA A 61 5.46 14.36 25.63
C ALA A 61 3.92 14.43 25.74
N GLN A 62 3.22 14.34 24.60
CA GLN A 62 1.75 14.43 24.53
C GLN A 62 1.18 13.42 23.51
N PRO A 63 -0.06 12.94 23.72
CA PRO A 63 -0.69 12.04 22.76
C PRO A 63 -1.00 12.76 21.44
N LEU A 64 -0.87 12.04 20.33
CA LEU A 64 -1.19 12.57 19.00
C LEU A 64 -2.68 12.92 18.91
N ARG A 65 -2.98 14.16 18.51
CA ARG A 65 -4.34 14.65 18.24
C ARG A 65 -4.41 15.24 16.83
N LEU A 66 -5.51 14.98 16.14
CA LEU A 66 -5.78 15.51 14.80
C LEU A 66 -6.67 16.76 14.90
N PRO A 67 -6.58 17.70 13.94
CA PRO A 67 -5.63 17.74 12.83
C PRO A 67 -4.20 18.07 13.30
N LEU A 68 -3.19 17.53 12.61
CA LEU A 68 -1.80 17.90 12.87
C LEU A 68 -1.45 19.21 12.15
N PRO A 69 -0.69 20.12 12.80
CA PRO A 69 -0.19 21.30 12.13
C PRO A 69 0.94 20.94 11.14
N SER A 70 1.11 21.75 10.10
CA SER A 70 2.16 21.57 9.10
C SER A 70 3.56 21.51 9.71
N ALA A 71 3.83 22.31 10.74
CA ALA A 71 5.09 22.32 11.47
C ALA A 71 5.44 20.94 12.07
N THR A 72 4.46 20.18 12.55
CA THR A 72 4.70 18.81 13.04
C THR A 72 5.14 17.89 11.91
N VAL A 73 4.58 18.04 10.71
CA VAL A 73 4.98 17.24 9.55
C VAL A 73 6.38 17.63 9.07
N VAL A 74 6.72 18.92 9.11
CA VAL A 74 8.09 19.41 8.84
C VAL A 74 9.08 18.80 9.84
N GLN A 75 8.79 18.87 11.13
CA GLN A 75 9.61 18.25 12.18
C GLN A 75 9.79 16.75 11.92
N PHE A 76 8.70 16.04 11.60
CA PHE A 76 8.75 14.63 11.28
C PHE A 76 9.67 14.35 10.09
N ILE A 77 9.65 15.19 9.04
CA ILE A 77 10.51 14.99 7.88
C ILE A 77 11.98 15.17 8.28
N VAL A 78 12.34 16.25 8.98
CA VAL A 78 13.75 16.52 9.34
C VAL A 78 14.32 15.54 10.37
N ASP A 79 13.47 14.96 11.23
CA ASP A 79 13.87 13.91 12.17
C ASP A 79 14.29 12.63 11.43
N HIS A 80 13.69 12.33 10.28
CA HIS A 80 13.83 11.03 9.62
C HIS A 80 14.64 11.07 8.32
N VAL A 81 14.84 12.25 7.74
CA VAL A 81 15.58 12.43 6.50
C VAL A 81 17.02 12.80 6.83
N ALA A 82 17.95 11.97 6.35
CA ALA A 82 19.35 12.36 6.27
C ALA A 82 19.51 13.58 5.37
N ARG A 83 20.42 14.48 5.72
CA ARG A 83 20.90 15.59 4.88
C ARG A 83 22.41 15.68 4.98
N ASP A 84 23.03 16.16 3.92
CA ASP A 84 24.47 16.41 3.89
C ASP A 84 24.73 17.79 4.49
N THR A 85 25.64 17.87 5.45
CA THR A 85 26.09 19.10 6.12
C THR A 85 27.62 19.18 6.02
N ALA A 86 28.21 20.34 6.34
CA ALA A 86 29.67 20.48 6.33
C ALA A 86 30.34 19.47 7.30
N GLU A 87 29.63 19.09 8.36
CA GLU A 87 30.04 18.15 9.40
C GLU A 87 29.63 16.70 9.10
N GLY A 88 29.21 16.40 7.86
CA GLY A 88 28.81 15.07 7.41
C GLY A 88 27.30 14.86 7.31
N VAL A 89 26.86 13.60 7.29
CA VAL A 89 25.44 13.26 7.15
C VAL A 89 24.72 13.38 8.49
N ARG A 90 23.68 14.21 8.56
CA ARG A 90 22.93 14.53 9.79
C ARG A 90 21.41 14.36 9.62
N TRP A 91 20.71 14.15 10.73
CA TRP A 91 19.25 14.15 10.86
C TRP A 91 18.88 14.59 12.28
N GLU A 92 17.64 15.03 12.51
CA GLU A 92 17.29 15.76 13.74
C GLU A 92 16.59 14.94 14.83
N LEU A 93 16.40 13.63 14.62
CA LEU A 93 15.81 12.76 15.63
C LEU A 93 16.80 12.59 16.82
N PRO A 94 16.43 12.99 18.05
CA PRO A 94 17.29 12.83 19.21
C PRO A 94 17.67 11.37 19.43
N ALA A 95 18.95 11.11 19.73
CA ALA A 95 19.46 9.74 19.86
C ALA A 95 18.70 8.92 20.93
N ALA A 96 18.36 9.54 22.07
CA ALA A 96 17.58 8.91 23.12
C ALA A 96 16.16 8.53 22.64
N LEU A 97 15.51 9.41 21.87
CA LEU A 97 14.20 9.12 21.29
C LEU A 97 14.29 8.02 20.23
N ASP A 98 15.33 8.03 19.40
CA ASP A 98 15.54 6.99 18.39
C ASP A 98 15.69 5.60 19.05
N GLN A 99 16.50 5.51 20.09
CA GLN A 99 16.67 4.29 20.88
C GLN A 99 15.35 3.84 21.54
N ALA A 100 14.58 4.77 22.12
CA ALA A 100 13.28 4.46 22.71
C ALA A 100 12.28 3.92 21.67
N LEU A 101 12.25 4.49 20.46
CA LEU A 101 11.39 4.02 19.37
C LEU A 101 11.78 2.61 18.89
N VAL A 102 13.06 2.28 18.92
CA VAL A 102 13.56 0.93 18.62
C VAL A 102 13.18 -0.05 19.73
N ALA A 103 13.41 0.32 21.01
CA ALA A 103 13.04 -0.51 22.16
C ALA A 103 11.53 -0.81 22.20
N ALA A 104 10.70 0.18 21.84
CA ALA A 104 9.24 0.02 21.70
C ALA A 104 8.80 -0.76 20.46
N LYS A 105 9.74 -1.29 19.64
CA LYS A 105 9.49 -2.02 18.38
C LYS A 105 8.68 -1.21 17.36
N LEU A 106 8.75 0.11 17.43
CA LEU A 106 8.14 1.03 16.45
C LEU A 106 9.11 1.29 15.28
N LYS A 107 10.41 1.23 15.54
CA LYS A 107 11.50 1.32 14.55
C LYS A 107 12.37 0.06 14.63
N SER A 108 12.96 -0.35 13.50
CA SER A 108 13.78 -1.58 13.48
C SER A 108 15.23 -1.36 13.92
N ARG A 109 15.78 -0.16 13.71
CA ARG A 109 17.16 0.21 14.09
C ARG A 109 17.31 1.72 14.18
N PRO A 110 18.29 2.25 14.93
CA PRO A 110 18.60 3.67 14.94
C PRO A 110 19.06 4.19 13.56
N GLY A 111 18.96 5.50 13.38
CA GLY A 111 19.40 6.21 12.19
C GLY A 111 18.26 6.67 11.27
N PRO A 112 18.59 7.41 10.20
CA PRO A 112 17.61 7.98 9.29
C PRO A 112 16.89 6.89 8.50
N TRP A 113 15.73 7.24 7.96
CA TRP A 113 14.96 6.35 7.12
C TRP A 113 15.31 6.46 5.65
N ARG A 114 15.01 5.38 4.94
CA ARG A 114 14.86 5.42 3.48
C ARG A 114 13.69 6.32 3.11
N LEU A 115 13.82 7.04 2.00
CA LEU A 115 12.78 7.92 1.48
C LEU A 115 11.45 7.19 1.29
N ALA A 116 11.48 5.93 0.86
CA ALA A 116 10.29 5.11 0.68
C ALA A 116 9.50 4.92 1.98
N THR A 117 10.21 4.73 3.11
CA THR A 117 9.58 4.59 4.43
C THR A 117 8.94 5.90 4.86
N LEU A 118 9.67 7.02 4.77
CA LEU A 118 9.14 8.34 5.09
C LEU A 118 7.89 8.65 4.25
N THR A 119 8.01 8.52 2.93
CA THR A 119 6.93 8.82 1.98
C THR A 119 5.69 8.02 2.31
N HIS A 120 5.84 6.72 2.61
CA HIS A 120 4.71 5.90 3.03
C HIS A 120 4.05 6.40 4.31
N ARG A 121 4.81 6.77 5.36
CA ARG A 121 4.24 7.30 6.62
C ARG A 121 3.50 8.61 6.42
N VAL A 122 4.05 9.50 5.61
CA VAL A 122 3.45 10.80 5.28
C VAL A 122 2.18 10.62 4.44
N SER A 123 2.18 9.70 3.46
CA SER A 123 0.99 9.36 2.69
C SER A 123 -0.14 8.78 3.55
N VAL A 124 0.19 7.92 4.53
CA VAL A 124 -0.83 7.40 5.47
C VAL A 124 -1.43 8.54 6.31
N LEU A 125 -0.59 9.47 6.79
CA LEU A 125 -1.09 10.62 7.55
C LEU A 125 -2.05 11.48 6.72
N SER A 126 -1.69 11.77 5.47
CA SER A 126 -2.54 12.50 4.52
C SER A 126 -3.88 11.79 4.31
N LYS A 127 -3.85 10.47 4.10
CA LYS A 127 -5.08 9.68 3.92
C LYS A 127 -5.97 9.71 5.17
N VAL A 128 -5.39 9.69 6.36
CA VAL A 128 -6.17 9.81 7.61
C VAL A 128 -6.87 11.17 7.71
N HIS A 129 -6.19 12.28 7.41
CA HIS A 129 -6.84 13.60 7.40
C HIS A 129 -7.97 13.67 6.36
N GLN A 130 -7.75 13.13 5.16
CA GLN A 130 -8.77 13.07 4.12
C GLN A 130 -9.99 12.25 4.52
N LEU A 131 -9.79 11.07 5.11
CA LEU A 131 -10.88 10.19 5.55
C LEU A 131 -11.68 10.78 6.71
N GLN A 132 -11.08 11.64 7.53
CA GLN A 132 -11.75 12.37 8.61
C GLN A 132 -12.26 13.74 8.19
N HIS A 133 -12.16 14.09 6.89
CA HIS A 133 -12.54 15.40 6.36
C HIS A 133 -11.88 16.59 7.10
N LEU A 134 -10.63 16.41 7.54
CA LEU A 134 -9.85 17.41 8.24
C LEU A 134 -8.90 18.15 7.30
N ALA A 135 -8.50 19.37 7.70
CA ALA A 135 -7.45 20.13 7.03
C ALA A 135 -6.17 19.29 6.95
N ASN A 136 -5.63 19.10 5.74
CA ASN A 136 -4.50 18.22 5.51
C ASN A 136 -3.17 19.00 5.57
N PRO A 137 -2.27 18.70 6.52
CA PRO A 137 -1.01 19.43 6.66
C PRO A 137 -0.10 19.29 5.43
N LEU A 138 -0.27 18.24 4.62
CA LEU A 138 0.52 18.03 3.40
C LEU A 138 0.16 19.01 2.27
N ASP A 139 -0.97 19.72 2.33
CA ASP A 139 -1.36 20.67 1.29
C ASP A 139 -0.59 22.00 1.41
N SER A 140 -0.01 22.26 2.60
CA SER A 140 0.85 23.41 2.83
C SER A 140 2.05 23.45 1.88
N VAL A 141 2.38 24.66 1.40
CA VAL A 141 3.46 24.88 0.43
C VAL A 141 4.80 24.41 0.99
N GLU A 142 5.07 24.73 2.26
CA GLU A 142 6.29 24.35 2.98
C GLU A 142 6.51 22.83 2.99
N VAL A 143 5.50 22.05 3.40
CA VAL A 143 5.60 20.57 3.47
C VAL A 143 5.82 19.99 2.07
N ARG A 144 5.11 20.49 1.05
CA ARG A 144 5.28 20.03 -0.33
C ARG A 144 6.69 20.30 -0.85
N GLN A 145 7.20 21.51 -0.65
CA GLN A 145 8.55 21.89 -1.06
C GLN A 145 9.61 21.02 -0.35
N LEU A 146 9.46 20.82 0.96
CA LEU A 146 10.38 20.01 1.74
C LEU A 146 10.41 18.55 1.27
N LEU A 147 9.25 17.94 0.99
CA LEU A 147 9.17 16.58 0.45
C LEU A 147 9.81 16.46 -0.94
N VAL A 148 9.63 17.46 -1.81
CA VAL A 148 10.29 17.50 -3.12
C VAL A 148 11.81 17.57 -2.95
N SER A 149 12.30 18.42 -2.06
CA SER A 149 13.73 18.54 -1.75
C SER A 149 14.29 17.23 -1.17
N ALA A 150 13.59 16.61 -0.21
CA ALA A 150 13.98 15.32 0.36
C ALA A 150 14.11 14.21 -0.71
N ARG A 151 13.19 14.18 -1.68
CA ARG A 151 13.27 13.24 -2.81
C ARG A 151 14.50 13.49 -3.68
N ARG A 152 14.80 14.75 -4.00
CA ARG A 152 15.98 15.13 -4.79
C ARG A 152 17.28 14.75 -4.08
N THR A 153 17.39 15.03 -2.78
CA THR A 153 18.59 14.70 -1.99
C THR A 153 18.79 13.18 -1.87
N ALA A 154 17.72 12.43 -1.62
CA ALA A 154 17.79 10.95 -1.60
C ALA A 154 18.26 10.38 -2.94
N HIS A 155 17.78 10.93 -4.06
CA HIS A 155 18.24 10.54 -5.39
C HIS A 155 19.72 10.85 -5.61
N LYS A 156 20.20 12.04 -5.21
CA LYS A 156 21.62 12.43 -5.28
C LYS A 156 22.53 11.48 -4.49
N ARG A 157 22.06 10.96 -3.35
CA ARG A 157 22.76 9.92 -2.57
C ARG A 157 22.70 8.52 -3.16
N GLY A 158 22.12 8.35 -4.35
CA GLY A 158 22.01 7.05 -4.99
C GLY A 158 20.95 6.14 -4.36
N GLU A 159 20.02 6.67 -3.56
CA GLU A 159 18.89 5.86 -3.06
C GLU A 159 18.00 5.47 -4.25
N ARG A 160 18.11 4.21 -4.69
CA ARG A 160 17.30 3.64 -5.76
C ARG A 160 16.49 2.47 -5.22
N PRO A 161 15.23 2.28 -5.66
CA PRO A 161 14.51 1.05 -5.38
C PRO A 161 15.34 -0.14 -5.84
N ARG A 162 15.79 -0.97 -4.90
CA ARG A 162 16.53 -2.20 -5.22
C ARG A 162 15.55 -3.18 -5.85
N LYS A 163 15.51 -3.20 -7.18
CA LYS A 163 14.85 -4.27 -7.92
C LYS A 163 15.64 -5.56 -7.66
N LYS A 164 14.97 -6.59 -7.17
CA LYS A 164 15.58 -7.93 -7.16
C LYS A 164 15.66 -8.39 -8.61
N ALA A 165 16.80 -8.94 -9.02
CA ALA A 165 16.94 -9.52 -10.34
C ALA A 165 15.85 -10.60 -10.53
N ALA A 166 15.28 -10.66 -11.73
CA ALA A 166 14.41 -11.78 -12.08
C ALA A 166 15.26 -13.05 -12.07
N ILE A 167 14.73 -14.11 -11.48
CA ILE A 167 15.40 -15.41 -11.50
C ILE A 167 15.52 -15.88 -12.96
N THR A 168 16.72 -16.28 -13.35
CA THR A 168 17.02 -16.85 -14.65
C THR A 168 16.72 -18.34 -14.68
N ARG A 169 16.65 -18.92 -15.88
CA ARG A 169 16.49 -20.38 -16.03
C ARG A 169 17.61 -21.14 -15.33
N LEU A 170 18.86 -20.69 -15.41
CA LEU A 170 20.00 -21.36 -14.79
C LEU A 170 19.87 -21.37 -13.25
N GLU A 171 19.54 -20.23 -12.66
CA GLU A 171 19.32 -20.11 -11.21
C GLU A 171 18.14 -20.98 -10.75
N LEU A 172 17.07 -21.10 -11.55
CA LEU A 172 15.97 -22.01 -11.23
C LEU A 172 16.45 -23.47 -11.16
N HIS A 173 17.27 -23.93 -12.11
CA HIS A 173 17.79 -25.29 -12.09
C HIS A 173 18.67 -25.54 -10.86
N ALA A 174 19.49 -24.56 -10.48
CA ALA A 174 20.28 -24.62 -9.26
C ALA A 174 19.41 -24.72 -7.99
N LEU A 175 18.30 -23.96 -7.91
CA LEU A 175 17.35 -24.07 -6.80
C LEU A 175 16.64 -25.42 -6.78
N LEU A 176 16.24 -25.95 -7.94
CA LEU A 176 15.57 -27.24 -8.01
C LEU A 176 16.48 -28.40 -7.57
N ALA A 177 17.78 -28.28 -7.81
CA ALA A 177 18.78 -29.26 -7.37
C ALA A 177 18.92 -29.32 -5.84
N THR A 178 18.53 -28.27 -5.10
CA THR A 178 18.55 -28.29 -3.63
C THR A 178 17.28 -28.91 -3.02
N CYS A 179 16.25 -29.17 -3.82
CA CYS A 179 15.04 -29.85 -3.35
C CYS A 179 15.33 -31.35 -3.16
N GLY A 180 15.43 -31.77 -1.90
CA GLY A 180 15.73 -33.16 -1.53
C GLY A 180 14.64 -34.18 -1.92
N PRO A 181 14.91 -35.48 -1.75
CA PRO A 181 13.91 -36.51 -2.00
C PRO A 181 12.76 -36.44 -0.98
N GLY A 182 11.55 -36.83 -1.40
CA GLY A 182 10.35 -36.89 -0.56
C GLY A 182 9.32 -35.79 -0.84
N LEU A 183 8.21 -35.81 -0.08
CA LEU A 183 7.05 -34.95 -0.32
C LEU A 183 7.36 -33.44 -0.20
N ALA A 184 8.21 -33.06 0.76
CA ALA A 184 8.61 -31.67 0.92
C ALA A 184 9.39 -31.15 -0.30
N GLY A 185 10.34 -31.94 -0.81
CA GLY A 185 11.08 -31.58 -2.02
C GLY A 185 10.22 -31.56 -3.28
N LEU A 186 9.29 -32.51 -3.44
CA LEU A 186 8.32 -32.49 -4.54
C LEU A 186 7.44 -31.23 -4.51
N ARG A 187 6.94 -30.86 -3.33
CA ARG A 187 6.19 -29.61 -3.12
C ARG A 187 7.01 -28.39 -3.50
N ASP A 188 8.24 -28.29 -2.99
CA ASP A 188 9.08 -27.12 -3.21
C ASP A 188 9.45 -26.98 -4.70
N ARG A 189 9.71 -28.09 -5.40
CA ARG A 189 9.88 -28.11 -6.86
C ARG A 189 8.63 -27.64 -7.58
N ALA A 190 7.45 -28.14 -7.20
CA ALA A 190 6.18 -27.72 -7.80
C ALA A 190 5.94 -26.21 -7.61
N LEU A 191 6.21 -25.67 -6.41
CA LEU A 191 6.09 -24.23 -6.12
C LEU A 191 7.07 -23.38 -6.94
N LEU A 192 8.33 -23.83 -7.07
CA LEU A 192 9.34 -23.15 -7.87
C LEU A 192 8.96 -23.12 -9.35
N TYR A 193 8.57 -24.26 -9.93
CA TYR A 193 8.12 -24.33 -11.31
C TYR A 193 6.85 -23.50 -11.53
N PHE A 194 5.85 -23.61 -10.66
CA PHE A 194 4.61 -22.86 -10.75
C PHE A 194 4.86 -21.35 -10.71
N GLY A 195 5.65 -20.86 -9.74
CA GLY A 195 5.97 -19.45 -9.61
C GLY A 195 6.75 -18.91 -10.82
N PHE A 196 7.63 -19.73 -11.40
CA PHE A 196 8.41 -19.37 -12.58
C PHE A 196 7.55 -19.35 -13.85
N SER A 197 6.81 -20.43 -14.14
CA SER A 197 6.05 -20.61 -15.38
C SER A 197 4.86 -19.65 -15.51
N THR A 198 4.28 -19.24 -14.39
CA THR A 198 3.15 -18.29 -14.37
C THR A 198 3.59 -16.83 -14.45
N GLY A 199 4.88 -16.53 -14.67
CA GLY A 199 5.38 -15.17 -14.91
C GLY A 199 5.93 -14.46 -13.67
N GLY A 200 6.55 -15.19 -12.74
CA GLY A 200 7.21 -14.59 -11.56
C GLY A 200 6.22 -14.07 -10.52
N ARG A 201 5.25 -14.90 -10.15
CA ARG A 201 4.15 -14.54 -9.24
C ARG A 201 4.66 -14.09 -7.88
N ARG A 202 3.91 -13.19 -7.24
CA ARG A 202 4.21 -12.77 -5.86
C ARG A 202 3.99 -13.94 -4.91
N ARG A 203 4.76 -13.98 -3.82
CA ARG A 203 4.62 -15.02 -2.78
C ARG A 203 3.19 -15.19 -2.29
N SER A 204 2.43 -14.11 -2.13
CA SER A 204 1.03 -14.17 -1.73
C SER A 204 0.10 -14.76 -2.79
N GLU A 205 0.44 -14.61 -4.07
CA GLU A 205 -0.32 -15.19 -5.19
C GLU A 205 -0.04 -16.71 -5.27
N VAL A 206 1.22 -17.11 -5.11
CA VAL A 206 1.60 -18.52 -5.03
C VAL A 206 0.98 -19.21 -3.81
N ALA A 207 1.01 -18.57 -2.65
CA ALA A 207 0.46 -19.14 -1.41
C ALA A 207 -1.08 -19.28 -1.42
N ALA A 208 -1.77 -18.45 -2.21
CA ALA A 208 -3.22 -18.50 -2.36
C ALA A 208 -3.67 -19.39 -3.54
N ALA A 209 -2.74 -20.01 -4.26
CA ALA A 209 -3.07 -20.77 -5.45
C ALA A 209 -3.83 -22.07 -5.10
N THR A 210 -4.91 -22.35 -5.83
CA THR A 210 -5.74 -23.55 -5.59
C THR A 210 -5.90 -24.35 -6.88
N LEU A 211 -6.06 -25.68 -6.75
CA LEU A 211 -6.24 -26.56 -7.90
C LEU A 211 -7.54 -26.26 -8.67
N ALA A 212 -8.53 -25.63 -8.05
CA ALA A 212 -9.79 -25.28 -8.68
C ALA A 212 -9.62 -24.32 -9.88
N HIS A 213 -8.53 -23.55 -9.90
CA HIS A 213 -8.22 -22.61 -10.99
C HIS A 213 -7.22 -23.17 -12.00
N LEU A 214 -6.82 -24.44 -11.86
CA LEU A 214 -5.89 -25.11 -12.75
C LEU A 214 -6.68 -25.94 -13.78
N ARG A 215 -6.47 -25.65 -15.07
CA ARG A 215 -7.09 -26.36 -16.17
C ARG A 215 -6.04 -27.04 -17.03
N ALA A 216 -6.19 -28.34 -17.26
CA ALA A 216 -5.36 -29.06 -18.22
C ALA A 216 -5.74 -28.67 -19.65
N LEU A 217 -4.74 -28.51 -20.50
CA LEU A 217 -4.93 -28.25 -21.92
C LEU A 217 -4.93 -29.57 -22.73
N PRO A 218 -5.78 -29.71 -23.77
CA PRO A 218 -5.81 -30.89 -24.63
C PRO A 218 -4.46 -31.23 -25.28
N GLU A 219 -3.70 -30.21 -25.65
CA GLU A 219 -2.36 -30.28 -26.24
C GLU A 219 -1.24 -30.60 -25.22
N GLY A 220 -1.60 -30.82 -23.96
CA GLY A 220 -0.67 -31.01 -22.85
C GLY A 220 -0.33 -29.69 -22.13
N GLY A 221 0.00 -29.80 -20.84
CA GLY A 221 0.26 -28.65 -19.98
C GLY A 221 -0.98 -28.11 -19.27
N PHE A 222 -0.83 -26.95 -18.62
CA PHE A 222 -1.86 -26.38 -17.75
C PHE A 222 -1.97 -24.85 -17.90
N VAL A 223 -3.19 -24.34 -17.78
CA VAL A 223 -3.49 -22.91 -17.59
C VAL A 223 -3.94 -22.70 -16.16
N TYR A 224 -3.40 -21.67 -15.52
CA TYR A 224 -3.83 -21.25 -14.18
C TYR A 224 -4.55 -19.90 -14.25
N HIS A 225 -5.81 -19.87 -13.83
CA HIS A 225 -6.62 -18.65 -13.76
C HIS A 225 -6.40 -17.93 -12.42
N LEU A 226 -6.26 -16.60 -12.46
CA LEU A 226 -6.10 -15.78 -11.26
C LEU A 226 -7.36 -14.95 -11.04
N ASP A 227 -8.16 -15.31 -10.04
CA ASP A 227 -9.41 -14.63 -9.73
C ASP A 227 -9.21 -13.20 -9.18
N GLN A 228 -8.05 -12.93 -8.58
CA GLN A 228 -7.75 -11.69 -7.85
C GLN A 228 -6.60 -10.93 -8.52
N ALA A 229 -6.89 -10.21 -9.60
CA ALA A 229 -5.92 -9.26 -10.15
C ALA A 229 -5.79 -8.04 -9.19
N LYS A 230 -4.59 -7.81 -8.63
CA LYS A 230 -4.33 -6.63 -7.76
C LYS A 230 -4.55 -5.28 -8.49
N THR A 231 -4.56 -5.32 -9.82
CA THR A 231 -4.92 -4.18 -10.67
C THR A 231 -5.95 -4.69 -11.66
N ARG A 232 -7.18 -4.14 -11.64
CA ARG A 232 -8.08 -4.27 -12.80
C ARG A 232 -7.39 -3.54 -13.95
N ALA A 233 -6.71 -4.27 -14.83
CA ALA A 233 -6.28 -3.71 -16.09
C ALA A 233 -7.55 -3.48 -16.90
N GLY A 234 -8.08 -2.26 -16.88
CA GLY A 234 -9.05 -1.81 -17.86
C GLY A 234 -8.36 -1.87 -19.23
N ARG A 235 -8.58 -2.96 -19.97
CA ARG A 235 -8.31 -2.99 -21.40
C ARG A 235 -9.42 -2.19 -22.07
N GLU A 236 -9.22 -0.88 -22.17
CA GLU A 236 -9.89 -0.11 -23.23
C GLU A 236 -9.01 -0.22 -24.48
N SER A 237 -9.23 -1.30 -25.22
CA SER A 237 -8.70 -1.44 -26.58
C SER A 237 -9.70 -0.78 -27.52
N LEU A 238 -9.66 0.54 -27.63
CA LEU A 238 -10.20 1.23 -28.79
C LEU A 238 -9.33 0.86 -30.00
N ARG A 239 -9.67 -0.25 -30.66
CA ARG A 239 -9.24 -0.49 -32.04
C ARG A 239 -10.05 0.45 -32.92
N ALA A 240 -9.57 1.67 -33.08
CA ALA A 240 -9.91 2.47 -34.25
C ALA A 240 -9.14 1.88 -35.44
N ARG A 241 -9.86 1.24 -36.35
CA ARG A 241 -9.49 1.15 -37.77
C ARG A 241 -10.72 1.52 -38.58
N PRO A 242 -10.71 2.66 -39.28
CA PRO A 242 -11.49 2.82 -40.48
C PRO A 242 -10.50 2.87 -41.65
N ASP A 243 -10.32 1.73 -42.32
CA ASP A 243 -9.90 1.74 -43.72
C ASP A 243 -11.09 1.23 -44.53
N LEU A 244 -11.81 2.19 -45.11
CA LEU A 244 -12.64 2.02 -46.30
C LEU A 244 -12.60 3.34 -47.06
N ARG A 245 -11.54 3.53 -47.84
CA ARG A 245 -11.55 3.83 -49.28
C ARG A 245 -10.15 4.17 -49.77
#